data_AF-A0A258L8H4-F1
#
_entry.id   AF-A0A258L8H4-F1
#
_cell.length_a   1.000
_cell.length_b   1.000
_cell.length_c   1.000
_cell.angle_alpha   90.00
_cell.angle_beta   90.00
_cell.angle_gamma   90.00
#
_symmetry.space_group_name_H-M   'P 1'
#
loop_
_entity.id
_entity.type
_entity.pdbx_description
1 polymer ?
#
loop_
_entity_poly.entity_id
_entity_poly.type
_entity_poly.pdbx_seq_one_letter_code
_entity_poly.pdbx_strand_id
1 'polypeptide(L)'
;MAENIQDENKSIGNLKPGVLSLAIKEKVALYAAYMPFLKSGGLFIPTNKPFQMGEEVFMLLSLLDDPLKLKVVGNVVWITPTTQGSKPQGIG
;
A
#
# COMPACT_ATOMS: atom_id res chain seq x y z
N MET A 1 4.32 -46.53 11.64
CA MET A 1 4.97 -45.20 11.66
C MET A 1 5.20 -44.76 10.23
N ALA A 2 4.43 -43.80 9.73
CA ALA A 2 4.68 -43.15 8.44
C ALA A 2 4.66 -41.64 8.70
N GLU A 3 5.84 -41.05 8.76
CA GLU A 3 6.02 -39.60 8.86
C GLU A 3 5.72 -39.00 7.49
N ASN A 4 4.57 -38.30 7.36
CA ASN A 4 4.28 -37.46 6.21
C ASN A 4 4.99 -36.12 6.43
N ILE A 5 6.05 -35.90 5.66
CA ILE A 5 6.70 -34.62 5.47
C ILE A 5 5.71 -33.75 4.71
N GLN A 6 5.03 -32.84 5.43
CA GLN A 6 4.10 -31.88 4.87
C GLN A 6 4.83 -30.60 4.49
N ASP A 7 4.95 -30.40 3.19
CA ASP A 7 4.90 -29.12 2.46
C ASP A 7 5.79 -27.98 2.96
N GLU A 8 7.02 -27.98 2.44
CA GLU A 8 7.84 -26.77 2.28
C GLU A 8 7.20 -25.84 1.23
N ASN A 9 6.11 -25.14 1.58
CA ASN A 9 5.58 -24.07 0.74
C ASN A 9 6.40 -22.79 0.97
N LYS A 10 7.63 -22.80 0.45
CA LYS A 10 8.42 -21.60 0.18
C LYS A 10 7.65 -20.82 -0.89
N SER A 11 6.75 -19.97 -0.44
CA SER A 11 5.98 -19.05 -1.28
C SER A 11 6.97 -18.14 -2.01
N ILE A 12 7.26 -18.50 -3.25
CA ILE A 12 7.97 -17.68 -4.23
C ILE A 12 7.35 -16.29 -4.17
N GLY A 13 8.21 -15.28 -3.94
CA GLY A 13 7.84 -13.90 -3.67
C GLY A 13 6.63 -13.47 -4.49
N ASN A 14 5.61 -12.97 -3.79
CA ASN A 14 4.31 -12.61 -4.32
C ASN A 14 4.44 -11.39 -5.25
N LEU A 15 5.02 -11.58 -6.43
CA LEU A 15 5.24 -10.62 -7.52
C LEU A 15 3.93 -10.31 -8.27
N LYS A 16 2.81 -10.21 -7.56
CA LYS A 16 1.57 -9.69 -8.14
C LYS A 16 1.52 -8.22 -7.75
N PRO A 17 1.70 -7.27 -8.69
CA PRO A 17 1.44 -5.87 -8.43
C PRO A 17 0.04 -5.76 -7.86
N GLY A 18 -0.03 -5.52 -6.55
CA GLY A 18 -1.29 -5.52 -5.84
C GLY A 18 -2.06 -4.28 -6.24
N VAL A 19 -3.22 -4.44 -6.88
CA VAL A 19 -4.15 -3.32 -7.01
C VAL A 19 -4.59 -2.92 -5.60
N LEU A 20 -4.31 -1.67 -5.23
CA LEU A 20 -4.76 -1.08 -3.98
C LEU A 20 -5.95 -0.19 -4.27
N SER A 21 -7.02 -0.34 -3.50
CA SER A 21 -8.17 0.57 -3.56
C SER A 21 -8.22 1.35 -2.26
N LEU A 22 -8.11 2.67 -2.35
CA LEU A 22 -8.27 3.57 -1.22
C LEU A 22 -9.41 4.55 -1.50
N ALA A 23 -10.33 4.66 -0.55
CA ALA A 23 -11.40 5.66 -0.58
C ALA A 23 -11.15 6.65 0.56
N ILE A 24 -10.84 7.90 0.21
CA ILE A 24 -10.60 8.97 1.17
C ILE A 24 -11.85 9.84 1.21
N LYS A 25 -12.69 9.65 2.23
CA LYS A 25 -13.96 10.36 2.35
C LYS A 25 -13.84 11.75 2.97
N GLU A 26 -12.74 12.03 3.67
CA GLU A 26 -12.57 13.26 4.44
C GLU A 26 -11.37 14.07 3.97
N LYS A 27 -11.53 15.39 3.86
CA LYS A 27 -10.45 16.32 3.47
C LYS A 27 -9.26 16.26 4.45
N VAL A 28 -9.54 16.06 5.74
CA VAL A 28 -8.51 15.96 6.78
C VAL A 28 -7.66 14.69 6.57
N ALA A 29 -8.30 13.57 6.25
CA ALA A 29 -7.60 12.32 5.94
C ALA A 29 -6.73 12.44 4.67
N LEU A 30 -7.23 13.13 3.63
CA LEU A 30 -6.45 13.41 2.43
C LEU A 30 -5.21 14.24 2.75
N TYR A 31 -5.38 15.30 3.54
CA TYR A 31 -4.27 16.18 3.92
C TYR A 31 -3.23 15.45 4.77
N ALA A 32 -3.66 14.59 5.70
CA ALA A 32 -2.77 13.79 6.53
C ALA A 32 -2.02 12.70 5.76
N ALA A 33 -2.62 12.16 4.69
CA ALA A 33 -2.00 11.15 3.84
C ALA A 33 -1.10 11.78 2.76
N TYR A 34 -1.33 13.03 2.36
CA TYR A 34 -0.60 13.66 1.25
C TYR A 34 0.83 14.04 1.63
N MET A 35 1.77 13.75 0.74
CA MET A 35 3.20 14.03 0.89
C MET A 35 3.65 15.04 -0.18
N PRO A 36 3.67 16.35 0.13
CA PRO A 36 3.94 17.41 -0.84
C PRO A 36 5.41 17.54 -1.26
N PHE A 37 6.34 16.94 -0.52
CA PHE A 37 7.78 17.07 -0.75
C PHE A 37 8.31 16.19 -1.89
N LEU A 38 7.48 15.28 -2.42
CA LEU A 38 7.83 14.42 -3.54
C LEU A 38 7.56 15.14 -4.87
N LYS A 39 8.46 14.97 -5.85
CA LYS A 39 8.40 15.70 -7.15
C LYS A 39 7.10 15.48 -7.93
N SER A 40 6.45 14.34 -7.76
CA SER A 40 5.18 13.99 -8.41
C SER A 40 4.00 14.02 -7.44
N GLY A 41 4.21 14.58 -6.24
CA GLY A 41 3.36 14.30 -5.07
C GLY A 41 3.55 12.87 -4.56
N GLY A 42 3.06 12.60 -3.37
CA GLY A 42 2.95 11.25 -2.84
C GLY A 42 1.77 11.12 -1.90
N LEU A 43 1.41 9.88 -1.61
CA LEU A 43 0.25 9.57 -0.78
C LEU A 43 0.63 8.39 0.10
N PHE A 44 0.51 8.58 1.41
CA PHE A 44 0.69 7.52 2.37
C PHE A 44 -0.55 6.62 2.39
N ILE A 45 -0.33 5.33 2.22
CA ILE A 45 -1.36 4.30 2.11
C ILE A 45 -1.15 3.32 3.26
N PRO A 46 -2.07 3.27 4.23
CA PRO A 46 -2.02 2.26 5.27
C PRO A 46 -2.29 0.89 4.63
N THR A 47 -1.31 0.00 4.69
CA THR A 47 -1.40 -1.35 4.14
C THR A 47 -0.51 -2.30 4.94
N ASN A 48 -1.05 -3.49 5.22
CA ASN A 48 -0.30 -4.57 5.85
C ASN A 48 0.42 -5.45 4.83
N LYS A 49 0.21 -5.21 3.52
CA LYS A 49 0.87 -5.97 2.48
C LYS A 49 2.36 -5.60 2.44
N PRO A 50 3.26 -6.60 2.33
CA PRO A 50 4.67 -6.32 2.10
C PRO A 50 4.85 -5.74 0.70
N PHE A 51 5.57 -4.64 0.62
CA PHE A 51 6.00 -3.99 -0.61
C PHE A 51 7.50 -3.77 -0.55
N GLN A 52 8.14 -3.61 -1.71
CA GLN A 52 9.55 -3.30 -1.81
C GLN A 52 9.76 -1.86 -2.27
N MET A 53 10.89 -1.27 -1.87
CA MET A 53 11.29 0.06 -2.37
C MET A 53 11.49 0.01 -3.88
N GLY A 54 10.92 0.98 -4.58
CA GLY A 54 10.93 1.06 -6.04
C GLY A 54 9.95 0.12 -6.74
N GLU A 55 9.12 -0.62 -5.99
CA GLU A 55 8.09 -1.47 -6.59
C GLU A 55 6.97 -0.62 -7.19
N GLU A 56 6.52 -0.96 -8.40
CA GLU A 56 5.43 -0.26 -9.06
C GLU A 56 4.08 -0.74 -8.50
N VAL A 57 3.26 0.21 -8.09
CA VAL A 57 1.95 -0.04 -7.49
C VAL A 57 0.85 0.65 -8.29
N PHE A 58 -0.25 -0.08 -8.47
CA PHE A 58 -1.44 0.42 -9.13
C PHE A 58 -2.53 0.70 -8.10
N MET A 59 -3.05 1.93 -8.09
CA MET A 59 -4.05 2.39 -7.15
C MET A 59 -5.32 2.86 -7.82
N LEU A 60 -6.45 2.50 -7.22
CA LEU A 60 -7.74 3.14 -7.44
C LEU A 60 -8.03 4.06 -6.27
N LEU A 61 -7.91 5.37 -6.50
CA LEU A 61 -8.20 6.41 -5.52
C LEU A 61 -9.62 6.93 -5.74
N SER A 62 -10.44 6.90 -4.70
CA SER A 62 -11.73 7.59 -4.68
C SER A 62 -11.64 8.75 -3.70
N LEU A 63 -11.96 9.97 -4.14
CA LEU A 63 -11.81 11.19 -3.35
C LEU A 63 -13.18 11.73 -2.93
N LEU A 64 -13.32 12.03 -1.64
CA LEU A 64 -14.50 12.65 -1.03
C LEU A 64 -15.79 11.89 -1.40
N ASP A 65 -16.75 12.59 -1.99
CA ASP A 65 -17.99 12.05 -2.52
C ASP A 65 -17.97 11.94 -4.06
N ASP A 66 -16.79 12.02 -4.69
CA ASP A 66 -16.69 11.86 -6.14
C ASP A 66 -16.87 10.37 -6.51
N PRO A 67 -17.87 10.02 -7.33
CA PRO A 67 -18.04 8.65 -7.82
C PRO A 67 -16.91 8.20 -8.77
N LEU A 68 -16.07 9.12 -9.25
CA LEU A 68 -14.95 8.81 -10.14
C LEU A 68 -13.78 8.22 -9.37
N LYS A 69 -13.48 6.95 -9.68
CA LYS A 69 -12.26 6.28 -9.24
C LYS A 69 -11.09 6.70 -10.14
N LEU A 70 -10.18 7.47 -9.59
CA LEU A 70 -8.93 7.86 -10.23
C LEU A 70 -7.96 6.67 -10.24
N LYS A 71 -7.47 6.32 -11.43
CA LYS A 71 -6.41 5.33 -11.61
C LYS A 71 -5.07 6.03 -11.47
N VAL A 72 -4.29 5.66 -10.46
CA VAL A 72 -2.96 6.23 -10.20
C VAL A 72 -1.94 5.10 -10.25
N VAL A 73 -0.86 5.31 -11.00
CA VAL A 73 0.31 4.42 -10.99
C VAL A 73 1.43 5.16 -10.31
N GLY A 74 2.05 4.53 -9.32
CA GLY A 74 3.14 5.10 -8.54
C GLY A 74 4.21 4.08 -8.25
N ASN A 75 5.35 4.55 -7.75
CA ASN A 75 6.42 3.70 -7.25
C ASN A 75 6.51 3.90 -5.74
N VAL A 76 6.79 2.82 -5.01
CA VAL A 76 7.00 2.88 -3.56
C VAL A 76 8.31 3.61 -3.28
N VAL A 77 8.24 4.78 -2.63
CA VAL A 77 9.42 5.57 -2.25
C VAL A 77 9.65 5.57 -0.75
N TRP A 78 8.66 5.13 0.03
CA TRP A 78 8.74 5.00 1.47
C TRP A 78 8.00 3.76 1.97
N ILE A 79 8.58 3.07 2.96
CA ILE A 79 7.93 1.95 3.65
C ILE A 79 7.94 2.25 5.14
N THR A 80 6.76 2.30 5.74
CA THR A 80 6.60 2.41 7.19
C THR A 80 6.42 1.00 7.76
N PRO A 81 7.43 0.44 8.45
CA PRO A 81 7.32 -0.86 9.09
C PRO A 81 6.32 -0.83 10.25
N THR A 82 5.91 -2.00 10.73
CA THR A 82 5.06 -2.13 11.92
C THR A 82 5.73 -1.48 13.13
N THR A 83 5.22 -0.31 13.54
CA THR A 83 5.70 0.38 14.74
C THR A 83 4.99 -0.11 15.99
N GLN A 84 5.73 -0.21 17.10
CA GLN A 84 5.18 -0.34 18.45
C GLN A 84 4.50 0.98 18.85
N GLY A 85 3.23 1.15 18.49
CA GLY A 85 2.43 2.35 18.76
C GLY A 85 1.34 2.54 17.70
N SER A 86 0.31 3.35 17.96
CA SER A 86 -0.90 3.54 17.12
C SER A 86 -0.68 4.12 15.71
N LYS A 87 0.52 4.03 15.13
CA LYS A 87 0.79 4.42 13.74
C LYS A 87 0.55 3.23 12.82
N PRO A 88 -0.28 3.38 11.77
CA PRO A 88 -0.56 2.29 10.85
C PRO A 88 0.68 1.95 10.01
N GLN A 89 0.92 0.66 9.78
CA GLN A 89 1.86 0.18 8.76
C GLN A 89 1.38 0.65 7.39
N GLY A 90 2.31 1.02 6.49
CA GLY A 90 1.94 1.45 5.15
C GLY A 90 3.11 1.75 4.23
N ILE A 91 2.77 2.24 3.04
CA ILE A 91 3.70 2.67 2.00
C ILE A 91 3.44 4.12 1.64
N GLY A 92 4.43 4.80 1.05
CA GLY A 92 4.35 6.16 0.54
C GLY A 92 5.08 6.33 -0.77
#